data_AF-A0A970EEV6-F1
#
_entry.id   AF-A0A970EEV6-F1
#
_cell.length_a   1.000
_cell.length_b   1.000
_cell.length_c   1.000
_cell.angle_alpha   90.00
_cell.angle_beta   90.00
_cell.angle_gamma   90.00
#
_symmetry.space_group_name_H-M   'P 1'
#
loop_
_entity.id
_entity.type
_entity.pdbx_description
1 polymer ?
#
loop_
_entity_poly.entity_id
_entity_poly.type
_entity_poly.pdbx_seq_one_letter_code
_entity_poly.pdbx_strand_id
1 'polypeptide(L)'
;VDSTMGRVFVYNFDGNLLNVFGGLGNSKGNFKTPSGITWLGDSLIVTDSSLACAFVFTPTEFGELILEAEKKYYNGDFDGSAELMRKVLEKNANYDIAYVQIGKNLLMQDKYEEAMKYLKLGGDRTYYSKAYNGYRNIQIQNNFIWIALVFVAFLFYIFYSEYRYHRKNRE
;
A
#
# COMPACT_ATOMS: atom_id res chain seq x y z
N VAL A 1 -16.85 15.58 6.61
CA VAL A 1 -16.22 16.87 6.96
C VAL A 1 -16.24 17.01 8.47
N ASP A 2 -15.15 17.44 9.08
CA ASP A 2 -15.10 17.73 10.51
C ASP A 2 -15.56 19.17 10.74
N SER A 3 -16.72 19.33 11.35
CA SER A 3 -17.30 20.63 11.70
C SER A 3 -16.61 21.31 12.88
N THR A 4 -15.86 20.56 13.70
CA THR A 4 -15.20 21.09 14.90
C THR A 4 -13.97 21.91 14.55
N MET A 5 -13.12 21.39 13.64
CA MET A 5 -11.92 22.11 13.18
C MET A 5 -12.07 22.68 11.76
N GLY A 6 -13.20 22.45 11.08
CA GLY A 6 -13.40 22.85 9.70
C GLY A 6 -12.48 22.12 8.73
N ARG A 7 -12.24 20.82 8.95
CA ARG A 7 -11.30 20.04 8.14
C ARG A 7 -12.00 19.06 7.22
N VAL A 8 -11.48 18.95 6.01
CA VAL A 8 -11.84 17.91 5.05
C VAL A 8 -10.72 16.89 5.02
N PHE A 9 -11.06 15.64 5.27
CA PHE A 9 -10.16 14.50 5.18
C PHE A 9 -10.53 13.69 3.95
N VAL A 10 -9.57 13.48 3.07
CA VAL A 10 -9.74 12.68 1.85
C VAL A 10 -9.03 11.36 2.05
N TYR A 11 -9.76 10.26 1.92
CA TYR A 11 -9.24 8.91 2.03
C TYR A 11 -9.33 8.20 0.68
N ASN A 12 -8.42 7.25 0.45
CA ASN A 12 -8.55 6.32 -0.66
C ASN A 12 -9.46 5.13 -0.30
N PHE A 13 -9.67 4.24 -1.27
CA PHE A 13 -10.50 3.04 -1.10
C PHE A 13 -9.99 2.08 -0.01
N ASP A 14 -8.67 2.04 0.21
CA ASP A 14 -8.03 1.23 1.25
C ASP A 14 -8.13 1.86 2.65
N GLY A 15 -8.72 3.05 2.78
CA GLY A 15 -8.83 3.79 4.04
C GLY A 15 -7.57 4.58 4.44
N ASN A 16 -6.59 4.72 3.55
CA ASN A 16 -5.41 5.55 3.79
C ASN A 16 -5.76 7.04 3.61
N LEU A 17 -5.27 7.87 4.52
CA LEU A 17 -5.46 9.32 4.45
C LEU A 17 -4.58 9.91 3.35
N LEU A 18 -5.18 10.48 2.31
CA LEU A 18 -4.48 11.08 1.18
C LEU A 18 -4.15 12.55 1.43
N ASN A 19 -5.11 13.31 1.92
CA ASN A 19 -4.98 14.75 2.08
C ASN A 19 -5.90 15.28 3.18
N VAL A 20 -5.48 16.37 3.81
CA VAL A 20 -6.27 17.14 4.77
C VAL A 20 -6.18 18.62 4.43
N PHE A 21 -7.31 19.28 4.29
CA PHE A 21 -7.36 20.71 4.02
C PHE A 21 -8.57 21.39 4.66
N GLY A 22 -8.58 22.71 4.59
CA GLY A 22 -9.57 23.56 5.26
C GLY A 22 -9.19 23.91 6.69
N GLY A 23 -9.95 24.82 7.26
CA GLY A 23 -9.87 25.22 8.65
C GLY A 23 -11.03 26.15 8.99
N LEU A 24 -11.17 26.54 10.25
CA LEU A 24 -12.12 27.58 10.63
C LEU A 24 -11.55 28.98 10.38
N GLY A 25 -12.41 29.91 9.94
CA GLY A 25 -12.05 31.33 9.83
C GLY A 25 -12.69 32.02 8.63
N ASN A 26 -12.31 33.29 8.42
CA ASN A 26 -12.89 34.16 7.39
C ASN A 26 -12.04 34.25 6.12
N SER A 27 -10.94 33.51 6.03
CA SER A 27 -10.06 33.52 4.85
C SER A 27 -10.58 32.58 3.77
N LYS A 28 -10.21 32.84 2.51
CA LYS A 28 -10.57 31.96 1.38
C LYS A 28 -10.05 30.54 1.64
N GLY A 29 -10.93 29.55 1.52
CA GLY A 29 -10.61 28.14 1.79
C GLY A 29 -10.90 27.69 3.23
N ASN A 30 -11.27 28.61 4.12
CA ASN A 30 -11.77 28.29 5.46
C ASN A 30 -13.29 28.28 5.49
N PHE A 31 -13.81 27.54 6.46
CA PHE A 31 -15.24 27.40 6.73
C PHE A 31 -15.61 28.13 8.02
N LYS A 32 -16.90 28.40 8.17
CA LYS A 32 -17.50 28.91 9.40
C LYS A 32 -18.38 27.83 10.04
N THR A 33 -19.23 27.18 9.25
CA THR A 33 -20.06 26.06 9.69
C THR A 33 -20.26 25.10 8.50
N PRO A 34 -19.26 24.26 8.19
CA PRO A 34 -19.38 23.34 7.07
C PRO A 34 -20.49 22.33 7.38
N SER A 35 -21.44 22.19 6.45
CA SER A 35 -22.70 21.48 6.66
C SER A 35 -22.86 20.23 5.78
N GLY A 36 -22.11 20.14 4.68
CA GLY A 36 -22.24 19.06 3.71
C GLY A 36 -21.00 18.94 2.82
N ILE A 37 -20.82 17.77 2.24
CA ILE A 37 -19.69 17.43 1.37
C ILE A 37 -20.14 16.45 0.30
N THR A 38 -19.76 16.67 -0.95
CA THR A 38 -20.02 15.73 -2.06
C THR A 38 -18.96 15.86 -3.15
N TRP A 39 -18.81 14.82 -3.96
CA TRP A 39 -17.96 14.83 -5.15
C TRP A 39 -18.71 15.38 -6.36
N LEU A 40 -18.01 16.14 -7.20
CA LEU A 40 -18.42 16.58 -8.54
C LEU A 40 -17.27 16.25 -9.49
N GLY A 41 -17.29 15.05 -10.08
CA GLY A 41 -16.14 14.52 -10.81
C GLY A 41 -14.91 14.44 -9.90
N ASP A 42 -13.82 15.09 -10.30
CA ASP A 42 -12.58 15.17 -9.50
C ASP A 42 -12.54 16.38 -8.57
N SER A 43 -13.56 17.24 -8.61
CA SER A 43 -13.70 18.36 -7.68
C SER A 43 -14.57 17.98 -6.49
N LEU A 44 -14.34 18.66 -5.37
CA LEU A 44 -15.10 18.46 -4.15
C LEU A 44 -15.93 19.69 -3.84
N ILE A 45 -17.22 19.48 -3.54
CA ILE A 45 -18.11 20.54 -3.09
C ILE A 45 -18.28 20.42 -1.58
N VAL A 46 -18.09 21.54 -0.88
CA VAL A 46 -18.37 21.66 0.56
C VAL A 46 -19.33 22.82 0.77
N THR A 47 -20.47 22.57 1.42
CA THR A 47 -21.46 23.61 1.73
C THR A 47 -21.20 24.20 3.11
N ASP A 48 -21.46 25.49 3.28
CA ASP A 48 -21.38 26.19 4.56
C ASP A 48 -22.70 26.89 4.86
N SER A 49 -23.34 26.50 5.97
CA SER A 49 -24.67 27.03 6.32
C SER A 49 -24.62 28.45 6.85
N SER A 50 -23.54 28.84 7.54
CA SER A 50 -23.38 30.18 8.10
C SER A 50 -23.02 31.21 7.03
N LEU A 51 -22.29 30.80 5.99
CA LEU A 51 -21.93 31.66 4.85
C LEU A 51 -22.96 31.60 3.72
N ALA A 52 -23.93 30.68 3.80
CA ALA A 52 -24.95 30.43 2.77
C ALA A 52 -24.34 30.23 1.37
N CYS A 53 -23.23 29.48 1.29
CA CYS A 53 -22.49 29.26 0.04
C CYS A 53 -22.00 27.81 -0.11
N ALA A 54 -21.55 27.48 -1.32
CA ALA A 54 -20.89 26.22 -1.62
C ALA A 54 -19.49 26.52 -2.17
N PHE A 55 -18.47 25.91 -1.56
CA PHE A 55 -17.09 25.97 -2.03
C PHE A 55 -16.84 24.80 -2.99
N VAL A 56 -16.24 25.10 -4.14
CA VAL A 56 -15.77 24.10 -5.10
C VAL A 56 -14.25 24.05 -5.01
N PHE A 57 -13.73 22.91 -4.59
CA PHE A 57 -12.31 22.62 -4.51
C PHE A 57 -11.90 21.78 -5.71
N THR A 58 -11.01 22.32 -6.53
CA THR A 58 -10.40 21.61 -7.65
C THR A 58 -9.03 21.09 -7.22
N PRO A 59 -8.64 19.86 -7.60
CA PRO A 59 -7.32 19.35 -7.28
C PRO A 59 -6.23 20.24 -7.89
N THR A 60 -5.12 20.36 -7.18
CA THR A 60 -3.87 20.89 -7.77
C THR A 60 -3.24 19.84 -8.65
N GLU A 61 -2.22 20.19 -9.43
CA GLU A 61 -1.45 19.21 -10.21
C GLU A 61 -0.95 18.03 -9.35
N PHE A 62 -0.56 18.29 -8.10
CA PHE A 62 -0.20 17.24 -7.14
C PHE A 62 -1.39 16.34 -6.78
N GLY A 63 -2.56 16.93 -6.51
CA GLY A 63 -3.78 16.20 -6.20
C GLY A 63 -4.32 15.42 -7.41
N GLU A 64 -4.21 15.96 -8.62
CA GLU A 64 -4.60 15.30 -9.87
C GLU A 64 -3.79 14.02 -10.09
N LEU A 65 -2.47 14.08 -9.91
CA LEU A 65 -1.60 12.90 -10.02
C LEU A 65 -2.02 11.81 -9.01
N ILE A 66 -2.35 12.18 -7.78
CA ILE A 66 -2.82 11.22 -6.77
C ILE A 66 -4.17 10.62 -7.18
N LEU A 67 -5.15 11.45 -7.54
CA LEU A 67 -6.48 10.97 -7.93
C LEU A 67 -6.43 10.06 -9.15
N GLU A 68 -5.62 10.39 -10.16
CA GLU A 68 -5.44 9.57 -11.35
C GLU A 68 -4.71 8.25 -11.01
N ALA A 69 -3.68 8.29 -10.16
CA ALA A 69 -2.99 7.08 -9.70
C ALA A 69 -3.93 6.13 -8.93
N GLU A 70 -4.81 6.67 -8.08
CA GLU A 70 -5.82 5.89 -7.36
C GLU A 70 -6.88 5.31 -8.30
N LYS A 71 -7.34 6.06 -9.32
CA LYS A 71 -8.25 5.54 -10.34
C LYS A 71 -7.62 4.38 -11.11
N LYS A 72 -6.36 4.51 -11.53
CA LYS A 72 -5.63 3.43 -12.20
C LYS A 72 -5.48 2.20 -11.30
N TYR A 73 -5.13 2.39 -10.03
CA TYR A 73 -5.04 1.32 -9.05
C TYR A 73 -6.37 0.58 -8.89
N TYR A 74 -7.46 1.33 -8.75
CA TYR A 74 -8.82 0.77 -8.63
C TYR A 74 -9.23 -0.04 -9.87
N ASN A 75 -8.82 0.41 -11.05
CA ASN A 75 -9.09 -0.27 -12.32
C ASN A 75 -8.13 -1.44 -12.61
N GLY A 76 -7.16 -1.72 -11.73
CA GLY A 76 -6.17 -2.78 -11.89
C GLY A 76 -4.97 -2.43 -12.79
N ASP A 77 -4.85 -1.18 -13.24
CA ASP A 77 -3.65 -0.68 -13.93
C ASP A 77 -2.56 -0.32 -12.90
N PHE A 78 -1.91 -1.35 -12.37
CA PHE A 78 -0.90 -1.20 -11.31
C PHE A 78 0.38 -0.54 -11.81
N ASP A 79 0.77 -0.78 -13.07
CA ASP A 79 1.98 -0.17 -13.66
C ASP A 79 1.79 1.34 -13.84
N GLY A 80 0.67 1.74 -14.44
CA GLY A 80 0.35 3.16 -14.63
C GLY A 80 0.12 3.88 -13.30
N SER A 81 -0.51 3.23 -12.32
CA SER A 81 -0.64 3.77 -10.97
C SER A 81 0.72 4.01 -10.33
N ALA A 82 1.63 3.03 -10.38
CA ALA A 82 2.97 3.16 -9.82
C ALA A 82 3.78 4.26 -10.52
N GLU A 83 3.65 4.44 -11.84
CA GLU A 83 4.31 5.52 -12.58
C GLU A 83 3.84 6.90 -12.10
N LEU A 84 2.53 7.11 -12.01
CA LEU A 84 1.99 8.38 -11.50
C LEU A 84 2.41 8.62 -10.05
N MET A 85 2.43 7.58 -9.23
CA MET A 85 2.86 7.70 -7.84
C MET A 85 4.37 8.02 -7.70
N ARG A 86 5.21 7.62 -8.67
CA ARG A 86 6.60 8.10 -8.75
C ARG A 86 6.67 9.59 -9.07
N LYS A 87 5.83 10.10 -9.98
CA LYS A 87 5.71 11.56 -10.26
C LYS A 87 5.24 12.33 -9.02
N VAL A 88 4.36 11.74 -8.21
CA VAL A 88 3.98 12.31 -6.90
C VAL A 88 5.20 12.45 -5.98
N LEU A 89 6.08 11.44 -5.93
CA LEU A 89 7.32 11.50 -5.14
C LEU A 89 8.34 12.52 -5.69
N GLU A 90 8.37 12.77 -6.99
CA GLU A 90 9.19 13.85 -7.58
C GLU A 90 8.73 15.23 -7.10
N LYS A 91 7.42 15.42 -6.90
CA LYS A 91 6.86 16.66 -6.34
C LYS A 91 7.01 16.75 -4.82
N ASN A 92 6.87 15.62 -4.12
CA ASN A 92 7.03 15.54 -2.67
C ASN A 92 7.60 14.19 -2.23
N ALA A 93 8.91 14.13 -2.02
CA ALA A 93 9.61 12.93 -1.59
C ALA A 93 9.23 12.46 -0.17
N ASN A 94 8.61 13.32 0.64
CA ASN A 94 8.15 13.01 2.00
C ASN A 94 6.71 12.49 2.06
N TYR A 95 6.06 12.29 0.91
CA TYR A 95 4.72 11.71 0.86
C TYR A 95 4.80 10.18 1.03
N ASP A 96 4.86 9.73 2.28
CA ASP A 96 4.99 8.33 2.70
C ASP A 96 3.95 7.38 2.06
N ILE A 97 2.71 7.84 1.93
CA ILE A 97 1.61 7.11 1.29
C ILE A 97 1.95 6.71 -0.15
N ALA A 98 2.70 7.53 -0.90
CA ALA A 98 3.11 7.16 -2.25
C ALA A 98 4.02 5.92 -2.27
N TYR A 99 4.94 5.79 -1.31
CA TYR A 99 5.76 4.58 -1.19
C TYR A 99 4.90 3.36 -0.86
N VAL A 100 3.91 3.50 0.03
CA VAL A 100 2.97 2.42 0.35
C VAL A 100 2.21 1.98 -0.90
N GLN A 101 1.66 2.92 -1.66
CA GLN A 101 0.87 2.62 -2.86
C GLN A 101 1.73 2.01 -3.98
N ILE A 102 2.96 2.50 -4.21
CA ILE A 102 3.90 1.84 -5.13
C ILE A 102 4.19 0.41 -4.69
N GLY A 103 4.43 0.21 -3.38
CA GLY A 103 4.68 -1.10 -2.81
C GLY A 103 3.51 -2.08 -3.00
N LYS A 104 2.27 -1.61 -2.81
CA LYS A 104 1.06 -2.40 -3.08
C LYS A 104 0.89 -2.70 -4.57
N ASN A 105 1.11 -1.73 -5.45
CA ASN A 105 1.09 -1.95 -6.90
C ASN A 105 2.05 -3.07 -7.31
N LEU A 106 3.30 -3.01 -6.83
CA LEU A 106 4.31 -4.05 -7.09
C LEU A 106 3.92 -5.41 -6.49
N LEU A 107 3.27 -5.41 -5.32
CA LEU A 107 2.75 -6.63 -4.71
C LEU A 107 1.68 -7.29 -5.57
N MET A 108 0.77 -6.51 -6.17
CA MET A 108 -0.27 -7.03 -7.08
C MET A 108 0.31 -7.59 -8.39
N GLN A 109 1.55 -7.24 -8.71
CA GLN A 109 2.30 -7.72 -9.86
C GLN A 109 3.27 -8.86 -9.51
N ASP A 110 3.18 -9.42 -8.30
CA ASP A 110 4.10 -10.45 -7.78
C ASP A 110 5.59 -10.02 -7.75
N LYS A 111 5.89 -8.71 -7.86
CA LYS A 111 7.25 -8.15 -7.74
C LYS A 111 7.61 -7.97 -6.27
N TYR A 112 7.66 -9.08 -5.55
CA TYR A 112 7.72 -9.09 -4.08
C TYR A 112 8.95 -8.40 -3.49
N GLU A 113 10.12 -8.54 -4.10
CA GLU A 113 11.36 -7.93 -3.59
C GLU A 113 11.30 -6.40 -3.63
N GLU A 114 10.90 -5.84 -4.77
CA GLU A 114 10.71 -4.40 -4.92
C GLU A 114 9.57 -3.90 -4.04
N ALA A 115 8.46 -4.65 -3.95
CA ALA A 115 7.34 -4.31 -3.09
C ALA A 115 7.79 -4.16 -1.62
N MET A 116 8.58 -5.10 -1.10
CA MET A 116 9.14 -5.02 0.26
C MET A 116 9.95 -3.73 0.47
N LYS A 117 10.78 -3.34 -0.50
CA LYS A 117 11.58 -2.11 -0.41
C LYS A 117 10.69 -0.87 -0.24
N TYR A 118 9.69 -0.72 -1.10
CA TYR A 118 8.77 0.43 -1.06
C TYR A 118 7.87 0.41 0.17
N LEU A 119 7.33 -0.74 0.56
CA LEU A 119 6.50 -0.88 1.76
C LEU A 119 7.28 -0.59 3.04
N LYS A 120 8.58 -0.93 3.07
CA LYS A 120 9.46 -0.58 4.17
C LYS A 120 9.70 0.93 4.26
N LEU A 121 9.87 1.61 3.12
CA LEU A 121 10.01 3.06 3.06
C LEU A 121 8.73 3.78 3.51
N GLY A 122 7.56 3.28 3.09
CA GLY A 122 6.25 3.81 3.49
C GLY A 122 5.79 3.36 4.88
N GLY A 123 6.55 2.53 5.59
CA GLY A 123 6.24 2.08 6.95
C GLY A 123 5.08 1.08 7.07
N ASP A 124 4.58 0.51 5.96
CA ASP A 124 3.46 -0.43 5.98
C ASP A 124 3.92 -1.86 6.29
N ARG A 125 3.88 -2.19 7.59
CA ARG A 125 4.29 -3.52 8.09
C ARG A 125 3.38 -4.64 7.61
N THR A 126 2.08 -4.37 7.48
CA THR A 126 1.07 -5.39 7.15
C THR A 126 1.29 -5.90 5.74
N TYR A 127 1.40 -4.98 4.78
CA TYR A 127 1.65 -5.33 3.40
C TYR A 127 3.09 -5.79 3.19
N TYR A 128 4.06 -5.26 3.94
CA TYR A 128 5.43 -5.78 3.93
C TYR A 128 5.47 -7.27 4.25
N SER A 129 4.76 -7.71 5.30
CA SER A 129 4.69 -9.14 5.66
C SER A 129 4.05 -9.98 4.55
N LYS A 130 3.03 -9.46 3.85
CA LYS A 130 2.44 -10.14 2.68
C LYS A 130 3.47 -10.30 1.56
N ALA A 131 4.19 -9.23 1.23
CA ALA A 131 5.23 -9.26 0.20
C ALA A 131 6.36 -10.24 0.56
N TYR A 132 6.81 -10.24 1.81
CA TYR A 132 7.82 -11.16 2.31
C TYR A 132 7.38 -12.63 2.23
N ASN A 133 6.13 -12.93 2.55
CA ASN A 133 5.60 -14.28 2.43
C ASN A 133 5.61 -14.76 0.97
N GLY A 134 5.19 -13.91 0.03
CA GLY A 134 5.26 -14.22 -1.41
C GLY A 134 6.70 -14.44 -1.89
N TYR A 135 7.62 -13.53 -1.53
CA TYR A 135 9.04 -13.68 -1.82
C TYR A 135 9.60 -15.02 -1.31
N ARG A 136 9.34 -15.35 -0.03
CA ARG A 136 9.81 -16.59 0.58
C ARG A 136 9.25 -17.83 -0.13
N ASN A 137 7.98 -17.79 -0.53
CA ASN A 137 7.37 -18.91 -1.23
C ASN A 137 8.05 -19.20 -2.57
N ILE A 138 8.37 -18.16 -3.35
CA ILE A 138 9.14 -18.31 -4.60
C ILE A 138 10.52 -18.91 -4.31
N GLN A 139 11.21 -18.43 -3.28
CA GLN A 139 12.53 -18.95 -2.91
C GLN A 139 12.46 -20.44 -2.52
N ILE A 140 11.42 -20.86 -1.79
CA ILE A 140 11.22 -22.28 -1.44
C ILE A 140 10.93 -23.11 -2.70
N GLN A 141 10.07 -22.63 -3.60
CA GLN A 141 9.73 -23.33 -4.84
C GLN A 141 10.97 -23.54 -5.72
N ASN A 142 11.78 -22.50 -5.91
CA ASN A 142 13.00 -22.58 -6.71
C ASN A 142 14.05 -23.53 -6.10
N ASN A 143 14.10 -23.64 -4.77
CA ASN A 143 15.04 -24.51 -4.06
C ASN A 143 14.44 -25.87 -3.66
N PHE A 144 13.21 -26.18 -4.11
CA PHE A 144 12.48 -27.36 -3.65
C PHE A 144 13.25 -28.66 -3.88
N ILE A 145 13.90 -28.81 -5.03
CA ILE A 145 14.69 -30.00 -5.37
C ILE A 145 15.84 -30.19 -4.37
N TRP A 146 16.57 -29.12 -4.05
CA TRP A 146 17.66 -29.18 -3.08
C TRP A 146 17.17 -29.54 -1.67
N ILE A 147 16.07 -28.93 -1.24
CA ILE A 147 15.44 -29.23 0.05
C ILE A 147 15.01 -30.70 0.11
N ALA A 148 14.39 -31.21 -0.95
CA ALA A 148 13.97 -32.59 -1.05
C ALA A 148 15.16 -33.57 -1.04
N LEU A 149 16.25 -33.25 -1.74
CA LEU A 149 17.47 -34.07 -1.74
C LEU A 149 18.09 -34.17 -0.35
N VAL A 150 18.21 -33.05 0.37
CA VAL A 150 18.72 -33.04 1.75
C VAL A 150 17.83 -33.88 2.66
N PHE A 151 16.51 -33.79 2.50
CA PHE A 151 15.55 -34.58 3.27
C PHE A 151 15.67 -36.09 3.00
N VAL A 152 15.79 -36.49 1.73
CA VAL A 152 15.98 -37.90 1.35
C VAL A 152 17.32 -38.43 1.87
N ALA A 153 18.40 -37.65 1.78
CA ALA A 153 19.70 -38.02 2.33
C ALA A 153 19.65 -38.19 3.85
N PHE A 154 18.91 -37.34 4.56
CA PHE A 154 18.69 -37.44 6.00
C PHE A 154 17.92 -38.72 6.38
N LEU A 155 16.85 -39.07 5.64
CA LEU A 155 16.14 -40.33 5.84
C LEU A 155 17.05 -41.54 5.59
N PHE A 156 17.83 -41.53 4.51
CA PHE A 156 18.76 -42.60 4.20
C PHE A 156 19.80 -42.80 5.32
N TYR A 157 20.31 -41.70 5.90
CA TYR A 157 21.22 -41.73 7.04
C TYR A 157 20.58 -42.41 8.27
N ILE A 158 19.34 -42.06 8.61
CA ILE A 158 18.61 -42.70 9.72
C ILE A 158 18.49 -44.21 9.48
N PHE A 159 17.96 -44.62 8.31
CA PHE A 159 17.81 -46.04 7.97
C PHE A 159 19.14 -46.81 8.01
N TYR A 160 20.22 -46.20 7.48
CA TYR A 160 21.54 -46.80 7.51
C TYR A 160 22.07 -46.96 8.96
N SER A 161 21.85 -45.96 9.81
CA SER A 161 22.26 -46.00 11.21
C SER A 161 21.55 -47.11 11.99
N GLU A 162 20.25 -47.29 11.76
CA GLU A 162 19.41 -48.28 12.44
C GLU A 162 19.72 -49.70 11.95
N TYR A 163 19.92 -49.87 10.65
CA TYR A 163 20.42 -51.12 10.07
C TYR A 163 21.77 -51.53 10.69
N ARG A 164 22.72 -50.58 10.80
CA ARG A 164 24.03 -50.83 11.42
C ARG A 164 23.92 -51.21 12.90
N TYR A 165 23.02 -50.54 13.64
CA TYR A 165 22.79 -50.83 15.05
C TYR A 165 22.25 -52.24 15.27
N HIS A 166 21.24 -52.65 14.50
CA HIS A 166 20.67 -54.00 14.61
C HIS A 166 21.61 -55.11 14.13
N ARG A 167 22.46 -54.84 13.15
CA ARG A 167 23.48 -55.81 12.72
C ARG A 167 24.53 -56.05 13.82
N LYS A 168 24.90 -55.03 14.60
CA LYS A 168 25.89 -55.14 15.69
C LYS A 168 25.35 -55.87 16.93
N ASN A 169 24.04 -55.83 17.18
CA ASN A 169 23.40 -56.52 18.31
C ASN A 169 22.98 -57.98 18.01
N ARG A 170 23.19 -58.47 16.77
CA ARG A 170 22.92 -59.86 16.36
C ARG A 170 24.16 -60.76 16.40
N GLU A 171 25.35 -60.20 16.59
CA GLU A 171 26.60 -60.91 16.89
C GLU A 171 26.82 -60.96 18.42
#